data_AF-A0A9P7EUM9-F1
#
_entry.id   AF-A0A9P7EUM9-F1
#
_cell.length_a   1.000
_cell.length_b   1.000
_cell.length_c   1.000
_cell.angle_alpha   90.00
_cell.angle_beta   90.00
_cell.angle_gamma   90.00
#
_symmetry.space_group_name_H-M   'P 1'
#
loop_
_entity.id
_entity.type
_entity.pdbx_description
1 polymer ?
#
loop_
_entity_poly.entity_id
_entity_poly.type
_entity_poly.pdbx_seq_one_letter_code
_entity_poly.pdbx_strand_id
1 'polypeptide(L)'
;MASMLLLTDPNFQELLPIPILCADVAKSPKQYEKYWVVDIIHFKERNKVGHEFVILSVFDCGTNRPLFHLCAERRPSRRKPDEQKKFEPSSKLALCISKLGFLLTSPSDDTISRLRENFKADNYDHLASLNLGSPSLKKLSFLAACQIFEQVENQAWYYELFRRQCYWFCTNFLKRVEGKTELSKIAGKHADRQGTYGRIFGRRIKVLEEDGVKSDIRERNDRQKDQAKKQEDEDREGMKNKMVDAMQRREQERLAALETTRQAIQPMLITTQARQEAEVLAWRSMFSRIVAQPRST
;
A
#
# COMPACT_ATOMS: atom_id res chain seq x y z
N MET A 1 13.31 30.43 7.60
CA MET A 1 12.57 31.65 7.18
C MET A 1 12.22 31.62 5.69
N ALA A 2 13.16 31.40 4.77
CA ALA A 2 12.88 31.38 3.32
C ALA A 2 11.82 30.34 2.89
N SER A 3 11.80 29.15 3.51
CA SER A 3 10.78 28.11 3.29
C SER A 3 9.35 28.58 3.55
N MET A 4 9.16 29.41 4.57
CA MET A 4 7.85 29.94 4.91
C MET A 4 7.43 31.00 3.89
N LEU A 5 8.37 31.87 3.45
CA LEU A 5 8.12 32.86 2.41
C LEU A 5 7.65 32.22 1.10
N LEU A 6 8.20 31.06 0.73
CA LEU A 6 7.73 30.30 -0.42
C LEU A 6 6.22 29.97 -0.35
N LEU A 7 5.67 29.76 0.86
CA LEU A 7 4.26 29.42 1.07
C LEU A 7 3.38 30.63 1.36
N THR A 8 3.92 31.70 1.93
CA THR A 8 3.13 32.85 2.41
C THR A 8 3.22 34.08 1.52
N ASP A 9 4.35 34.31 0.85
CA ASP A 9 4.61 35.48 0.03
C ASP A 9 4.46 35.14 -1.46
N PRO A 10 3.45 35.70 -2.17
CA PRO A 10 3.27 35.46 -3.59
C PRO A 10 4.41 36.01 -4.46
N ASN A 11 5.14 37.02 -3.97
CA ASN A 11 6.24 37.66 -4.69
C ASN A 11 7.59 36.96 -4.49
N PHE A 12 7.64 35.93 -3.64
CA PHE A 12 8.86 35.16 -3.40
C PHE A 12 9.17 34.26 -4.60
N GLN A 13 10.06 34.74 -5.47
CA GLN A 13 10.46 34.06 -6.72
C GLN A 13 11.81 33.35 -6.62
N GLU A 14 12.41 33.29 -5.43
CA GLU A 14 13.70 32.61 -5.24
C GLU A 14 13.56 31.10 -5.35
N LEU A 15 14.65 30.47 -5.78
CA LEU A 15 14.76 29.03 -5.88
C LEU A 15 15.32 28.49 -4.58
N LEU A 16 14.56 27.63 -3.93
CA LEU A 16 14.97 26.96 -2.72
C LEU A 16 15.40 25.54 -3.02
N PRO A 17 16.56 25.09 -2.51
CA PRO A 17 16.91 23.67 -2.55
C PRO A 17 15.85 22.86 -1.81
N ILE A 18 15.29 21.85 -2.46
CA ILE A 18 14.29 20.94 -1.87
C ILE A 18 14.78 20.32 -0.55
N PRO A 19 16.04 19.87 -0.40
CA PRO A 19 16.52 19.30 0.86
C PRO A 19 16.46 20.29 2.03
N ILE A 20 16.73 21.58 1.76
CA ILE A 20 16.67 22.64 2.77
C ILE A 20 15.22 22.91 3.17
N LEU A 21 14.31 22.97 2.19
CA LEU A 21 12.88 23.10 2.45
C LEU A 21 12.37 21.93 3.31
N CYS A 22 12.64 20.69 2.90
CA CYS A 22 12.16 19.50 3.60
C CYS A 22 12.70 19.43 5.03
N ALA A 23 13.98 19.75 5.24
CA ALA A 23 14.57 19.81 6.58
C ALA A 23 13.92 20.88 7.47
N ASP A 24 13.54 22.04 6.92
CA ASP A 24 12.84 23.09 7.68
C ASP A 24 11.40 22.67 8.03
N VAL A 25 10.70 22.05 7.08
CA VAL A 25 9.35 21.49 7.28
C VAL A 25 9.36 20.40 8.35
N ALA A 26 10.37 19.52 8.35
CA ALA A 26 10.54 18.47 9.35
C ALA A 26 10.84 19.01 10.75
N LYS A 27 11.56 20.14 10.86
CA LYS A 27 11.84 20.79 12.15
C LYS A 27 10.62 21.45 12.77
N SER A 28 9.69 21.95 11.95
CA SER A 28 8.54 22.74 12.41
C SER A 28 7.21 22.25 11.83
N PRO A 29 6.82 20.96 11.99
CA PRO A 29 5.69 20.36 11.28
C PRO A 29 4.36 21.07 11.52
N LYS A 30 4.12 21.51 12.77
CA LYS A 30 2.90 22.26 13.17
C LYS A 30 2.65 23.51 12.34
N GLN A 31 3.71 24.18 11.88
CA GLN A 31 3.58 25.38 11.05
C GLN A 31 3.09 25.07 9.63
N TYR A 32 3.32 23.83 9.17
CA TYR A 32 3.03 23.39 7.81
C TYR A 32 1.80 22.48 7.67
N GLU A 33 1.19 22.05 8.79
CA GLU A 33 -0.01 21.17 8.82
C GLU A 33 -1.21 21.73 8.04
N LYS A 34 -1.30 23.06 7.94
CA LYS A 34 -2.38 23.74 7.20
C LYS A 34 -2.21 23.71 5.68
N TYR A 35 -1.06 23.29 5.16
CA TYR A 35 -0.81 23.24 3.71
C TYR A 35 -0.99 21.83 3.18
N TRP A 36 -1.83 21.72 2.15
CA TRP A 36 -2.19 20.46 1.51
C TRP A 36 -1.90 20.54 0.02
N VAL A 37 -1.31 19.49 -0.53
CA VAL A 37 -1.13 19.34 -1.97
C VAL A 37 -2.41 18.70 -2.51
N VAL A 38 -3.10 19.42 -3.41
CA VAL A 38 -4.41 19.03 -3.93
C VAL A 38 -4.39 18.62 -5.40
N ASP A 39 -3.33 18.98 -6.13
CA ASP A 39 -3.10 18.54 -7.49
C ASP A 39 -1.59 18.57 -7.79
N ILE A 40 -1.17 17.66 -8.67
CA ILE A 40 0.22 17.53 -9.11
C ILE A 40 0.21 17.33 -10.61
N ILE A 41 0.80 18.26 -11.36
CA ILE A 41 0.86 18.20 -12.82
C ILE A 41 2.31 18.06 -13.27
N HIS A 42 2.56 17.07 -14.14
CA HIS A 42 3.86 16.77 -14.70
C HIS A 42 3.96 17.29 -16.13
N PHE A 43 4.95 18.15 -16.36
CA PHE A 43 5.19 18.82 -17.63
C PHE A 43 6.58 18.51 -18.16
N LYS A 44 6.70 18.59 -19.49
CA LYS A 44 7.97 18.61 -20.21
C LYS A 44 8.11 19.90 -21.00
N GLU A 45 9.29 20.51 -20.93
CA GLU A 45 9.60 21.66 -21.77
C GLU A 45 9.81 21.26 -23.23
N ARG A 46 9.10 21.92 -24.15
CA ARG A 46 9.29 21.70 -25.60
C ARG A 46 10.64 22.20 -26.10
N ASN A 47 11.11 23.31 -25.53
CA ASN A 47 12.28 24.03 -26.01
C ASN A 47 13.58 23.62 -25.29
N LYS A 48 13.51 22.76 -24.25
CA LYS A 48 14.68 22.21 -23.56
C LYS A 48 14.70 20.69 -23.70
N VAL A 49 15.80 20.16 -24.22
CA VAL A 49 15.95 18.72 -24.43
C VAL A 49 15.83 17.97 -23.10
N GLY A 50 14.78 17.15 -23.00
CA GLY A 50 14.58 16.23 -21.89
C GLY A 50 14.25 16.86 -20.54
N HIS A 51 13.99 18.17 -20.46
CA HIS A 51 13.66 18.80 -19.19
C HIS A 51 12.21 18.54 -18.79
N GLU A 52 12.02 17.89 -17.64
CA GLU A 52 10.73 17.57 -17.04
C GLU A 52 10.66 18.17 -15.63
N PHE A 53 9.47 18.61 -15.21
CA PHE A 53 9.23 19.21 -13.89
C PHE A 53 7.81 18.95 -13.43
N VAL A 54 7.57 19.03 -12.12
CA VAL A 54 6.24 18.89 -11.54
C VAL A 54 5.77 20.21 -10.93
N ILE A 55 4.51 20.53 -11.13
CA ILE A 55 3.82 21.63 -10.47
C ILE A 55 2.95 21.04 -9.36
N LEU A 56 3.17 21.51 -8.14
CA LEU A 56 2.36 21.19 -6.96
C LEU A 56 1.36 22.32 -6.74
N SER A 57 0.08 21.99 -6.78
CA SER A 57 -1.01 22.87 -6.40
C SER A 57 -1.25 22.73 -4.90
N VAL A 58 -0.99 23.80 -4.14
CA VAL A 58 -1.02 23.84 -2.69
C VAL A 58 -2.19 24.70 -2.21
N PHE A 59 -2.98 24.14 -1.30
CA PHE A 59 -4.11 24.78 -0.65
C PHE A 59 -3.78 25.05 0.84
N ASP A 60 -4.01 26.28 1.30
CA ASP A 60 -3.92 26.64 2.73
C ASP A 60 -5.31 26.53 3.38
N CYS A 61 -5.53 25.43 4.10
CA CYS A 61 -6.81 25.18 4.76
C CYS A 61 -7.05 26.07 5.99
N GLY A 62 -6.03 26.74 6.51
CA GLY A 62 -6.13 27.61 7.69
C GLY A 62 -6.59 29.03 7.37
N THR A 63 -6.37 29.50 6.14
CA THR A 63 -6.70 30.87 5.74
C THR A 63 -7.68 30.96 4.57
N ASN A 64 -8.09 29.82 4.01
CA ASN A 64 -8.97 29.72 2.84
C ASN A 64 -8.50 30.58 1.66
N ARG A 65 -7.20 30.81 1.58
CA ARG A 65 -6.55 31.58 0.51
C ARG A 65 -6.68 30.85 -0.83
N PRO A 66 -6.62 31.58 -1.95
CA PRO A 66 -6.58 30.96 -3.26
C PRO A 66 -5.39 29.98 -3.33
N LEU A 67 -5.64 28.89 -4.03
CA LEU A 67 -4.65 27.87 -4.34
C LEU A 67 -3.43 28.52 -5.00
N PHE A 68 -2.24 28.07 -4.61
CA PHE A 68 -1.01 28.51 -5.24
C PHE A 68 -0.20 27.35 -5.78
N HIS A 69 0.71 27.67 -6.69
CA HIS A 69 1.46 26.67 -7.42
C HIS A 69 2.95 26.79 -7.11
N LEU A 70 3.57 25.64 -6.83
CA LEU A 70 5.01 25.49 -6.67
C LEU A 70 5.55 24.66 -7.82
N CYS A 71 6.60 25.13 -8.47
CA CYS A 71 7.35 24.37 -9.47
C CYS A 71 8.52 23.67 -8.79
N ALA A 72 8.53 22.34 -8.81
CA ALA A 72 9.64 21.52 -8.36
C ALA A 72 10.35 20.90 -9.57
N GLU A 73 11.64 21.20 -9.71
CA GLU A 73 12.45 20.74 -10.82
C GLU A 73 13.83 20.29 -10.36
N ARG A 74 14.30 19.18 -10.94
CA ARG A 74 15.71 18.79 -10.91
C ARG A 74 16.40 19.51 -12.07
N ARG A 75 17.32 20.43 -11.78
CA ARG A 75 17.98 21.14 -12.87
C ARG A 75 18.83 20.18 -13.71
N PRO A 76 18.84 20.34 -15.05
CA PRO A 76 19.80 19.64 -15.88
C PRO A 76 21.19 20.01 -15.39
N SER A 77 22.07 19.02 -15.15
CA SER A 77 23.47 19.31 -14.90
C SER A 77 24.04 20.00 -16.13
N ARG A 78 24.08 21.33 -16.12
CA ARG A 78 24.44 22.18 -17.26
C ARG A 78 25.91 22.05 -17.72
N ARG A 79 26.65 21.04 -17.29
CA ARG A 79 27.98 20.81 -17.88
C ARG A 79 27.80 20.03 -19.17
N LYS A 80 27.77 20.74 -20.30
CA LYS A 80 28.07 20.12 -21.59
C LYS A 80 29.42 19.39 -21.45
N PRO A 81 29.60 18.18 -22.01
CA PRO A 81 30.90 17.50 -22.03
C PRO A 81 32.02 18.41 -22.59
N ASP A 82 31.67 19.31 -23.51
CA ASP A 82 32.62 20.23 -24.14
C ASP A 82 32.99 21.45 -23.27
N GLU A 83 32.20 21.78 -22.24
CA GLU A 83 32.58 22.79 -21.23
C GLU A 83 33.50 22.20 -20.15
N GLN A 84 33.48 20.87 -19.96
CA GLN A 84 34.49 20.18 -19.16
C GLN A 84 35.85 20.12 -19.87
N LYS A 85 35.90 20.21 -21.21
CA LYS A 85 37.15 20.27 -21.99
C LYS A 85 37.90 21.61 -21.89
N LYS A 86 37.27 22.68 -21.37
CA LYS A 86 37.99 23.95 -21.10
C LYS A 86 38.85 23.90 -19.84
N PHE A 87 38.73 22.86 -19.04
CA PHE A 87 39.67 22.52 -17.98
C PHE A 87 40.28 21.16 -18.31
N GLU A 88 41.15 21.11 -19.33
CA GLU A 88 42.11 20.00 -19.41
C GLU A 88 43.10 20.18 -18.26
N PRO A 89 43.08 19.28 -17.26
CA PRO A 89 44.06 19.32 -16.21
C PRO A 89 45.32 18.65 -16.75
N SER A 90 46.37 19.41 -16.98
CA SER A 90 47.68 18.94 -17.48
C SER A 90 48.41 17.99 -16.52
N SER A 91 47.77 17.51 -15.45
CA SER A 91 48.36 16.60 -14.47
C SER A 91 47.37 15.54 -13.99
N LYS A 92 47.88 14.31 -13.75
CA LYS A 92 47.13 13.18 -13.17
C LYS A 92 46.45 13.56 -11.84
N LEU A 93 47.01 14.52 -11.09
CA LEU A 93 46.43 15.01 -9.83
C LEU A 93 45.11 15.76 -10.06
N ALA A 94 45.02 16.54 -11.12
CA ALA A 94 43.83 17.34 -11.39
C ALA A 94 42.71 16.54 -12.12
N LEU A 95 43.02 15.37 -12.68
CA LEU A 95 42.02 14.34 -13.03
C LEU A 95 41.37 13.72 -11.78
N CYS A 96 42.13 13.53 -10.70
CA CYS A 96 41.59 13.09 -9.41
C CYS A 96 40.76 14.18 -8.74
N ILE A 97 41.16 15.45 -8.85
CA ILE A 97 40.39 16.59 -8.34
C ILE A 97 39.10 16.81 -9.15
N SER A 98 39.08 16.56 -10.46
CA SER A 98 37.84 16.65 -11.25
C SER A 98 36.84 15.55 -10.91
N LYS A 99 37.33 14.33 -10.61
CA LYS A 99 36.51 13.25 -10.00
C LYS A 99 36.01 13.64 -8.61
N LEU A 100 36.82 14.32 -7.80
CA LEU A 100 36.39 14.87 -6.51
C LEU A 100 35.35 15.98 -6.66
N GLY A 101 35.50 16.89 -7.63
CA GLY A 101 34.52 17.95 -7.93
C GLY A 101 33.18 17.41 -8.45
N PHE A 102 33.21 16.25 -9.10
CA PHE A 102 32.02 15.47 -9.49
C PHE A 102 31.37 14.74 -8.30
N LEU A 103 32.14 14.44 -7.25
CA LEU A 103 31.68 13.92 -5.95
C LEU A 103 31.20 15.05 -5.01
N LEU A 104 31.73 16.27 -5.15
CA LEU A 104 31.44 17.45 -4.32
C LEU A 104 30.32 18.36 -4.88
N THR A 105 29.85 18.11 -6.10
CA THR A 105 28.60 18.69 -6.58
C THR A 105 27.46 17.92 -5.93
N SER A 106 26.65 18.60 -5.09
CA SER A 106 25.46 18.00 -4.49
C SER A 106 24.68 17.24 -5.58
N PRO A 107 24.32 15.97 -5.38
CA PRO A 107 23.86 15.09 -6.45
C PRO A 107 22.51 15.48 -7.05
N SER A 108 21.81 16.45 -6.46
CA SER A 108 20.55 16.96 -6.96
C SER A 108 20.52 18.49 -6.85
N ASP A 109 20.58 19.20 -7.98
CA ASP A 109 20.18 20.62 -8.06
C ASP A 109 18.63 20.67 -8.05
N ASP A 110 18.03 19.97 -7.07
CA ASP A 110 16.60 19.84 -6.89
C ASP A 110 16.11 21.11 -6.23
N THR A 111 15.35 21.87 -6.98
CA THR A 111 14.89 23.19 -6.58
C THR A 111 13.38 23.25 -6.62
N ILE A 112 12.83 24.06 -5.72
CA ILE A 112 11.42 24.39 -5.69
C ILE A 112 11.28 25.90 -5.60
N SER A 113 10.34 26.44 -6.37
CA SER A 113 10.06 27.87 -6.45
C SER A 113 8.56 28.09 -6.65
N ARG A 114 8.08 29.30 -6.40
CA ARG A 114 6.74 29.70 -6.85
C ARG A 114 6.66 29.59 -8.37
N LEU A 115 5.51 29.12 -8.85
CA LEU A 115 5.24 29.18 -10.28
C LEU A 115 5.23 30.65 -10.71
N ARG A 116 5.95 30.96 -11.78
CA ARG A 116 6.03 32.33 -12.32
C ARG A 116 4.69 32.75 -12.86
N GLU A 117 4.32 34.02 -12.68
CA GLU A 117 3.05 34.58 -13.17
C GLU A 117 2.91 34.49 -14.70
N ASN A 118 4.03 34.52 -15.42
CA ASN A 118 4.05 34.40 -16.88
C ASN A 118 4.08 32.95 -17.39
N PHE A 119 3.87 31.96 -16.51
CA PHE A 119 3.79 30.56 -16.90
C PHE A 119 2.56 30.34 -17.80
N LYS A 120 2.80 29.76 -18.99
CA LYS A 120 1.75 29.37 -19.93
C LYS A 120 1.84 27.88 -20.19
N ALA A 121 0.87 27.11 -19.68
CA ALA A 121 0.84 25.65 -19.81
C ALA A 121 0.96 25.17 -21.27
N ASP A 122 0.43 25.94 -22.23
CA ASP A 122 0.47 25.63 -23.66
C ASP A 122 1.88 25.53 -24.25
N ASN A 123 2.88 26.12 -23.60
CA ASN A 123 4.29 26.05 -24.00
C ASN A 123 4.96 24.71 -23.64
N TYR A 124 4.25 23.85 -22.90
CA TYR A 124 4.77 22.62 -22.33
C TYR A 124 3.96 21.42 -22.80
N ASP A 125 4.58 20.26 -22.82
CA ASP A 125 3.90 19.00 -23.06
C ASP A 125 3.38 18.46 -21.73
N HIS A 126 2.07 18.34 -21.60
CA HIS A 126 1.43 17.74 -20.43
C HIS A 126 1.60 16.22 -20.45
N LEU A 127 2.35 15.69 -19.47
CA LEU A 127 2.72 14.28 -19.39
C LEU A 127 1.77 13.48 -18.48
N ALA A 128 1.43 14.00 -17.31
CA ALA A 128 0.51 13.35 -16.37
C ALA A 128 -0.04 14.34 -15.35
N SER A 129 -1.20 14.04 -14.78
CA SER A 129 -1.80 14.78 -13.66
C SER A 129 -2.26 13.83 -12.55
N LEU A 130 -2.15 14.25 -11.30
CA LEU A 130 -2.67 13.51 -10.15
C LEU A 130 -3.56 14.43 -9.32
N ASN A 131 -4.88 14.26 -9.50
CA ASN A 131 -5.89 15.05 -8.81
C ASN A 131 -6.14 14.47 -7.40
N LEU A 132 -5.80 15.24 -6.37
CA LEU A 132 -5.96 14.87 -4.95
C LEU A 132 -7.11 15.64 -4.28
N GLY A 133 -7.75 16.58 -5.00
CA GLY A 133 -8.59 17.64 -4.45
C GLY A 133 -10.07 17.34 -4.17
N SER A 134 -10.56 16.11 -4.37
CA SER A 134 -11.94 15.80 -3.96
C SER A 134 -12.01 15.60 -2.44
N PRO A 135 -13.07 16.08 -1.76
CA PRO A 135 -13.29 15.81 -0.32
C PRO A 135 -13.32 14.32 0.04
N SER A 136 -13.64 13.45 -0.93
CA SER A 136 -13.64 11.99 -0.81
C SER A 136 -12.30 11.32 -1.17
N LEU A 137 -11.34 12.07 -1.73
CA LEU A 137 -10.04 11.55 -2.14
C LEU A 137 -9.00 11.71 -1.03
N LYS A 138 -8.02 10.80 -1.02
CA LYS A 138 -6.93 10.82 -0.04
C LYS A 138 -6.14 12.11 -0.20
N LYS A 139 -6.07 12.87 0.88
CA LYS A 139 -5.39 14.15 0.91
C LYS A 139 -3.88 13.96 1.15
N LEU A 140 -3.02 14.74 0.50
CA LEU A 140 -1.57 14.73 0.72
C LEU A 140 -1.15 15.98 1.49
N SER A 141 -0.67 15.83 2.72
CA SER A 141 -0.12 16.97 3.47
C SER A 141 1.20 17.45 2.84
N PHE A 142 1.54 18.72 3.00
CA PHE A 142 2.80 19.26 2.49
C PHE A 142 4.02 18.58 3.12
N LEU A 143 3.96 18.27 4.41
CA LEU A 143 4.97 17.45 5.10
C LEU A 143 5.14 16.07 4.43
N ALA A 144 4.04 15.41 4.06
CA ALA A 144 4.10 14.12 3.38
C ALA A 144 4.73 14.23 1.98
N ALA A 145 4.53 15.34 1.28
CA ALA A 145 5.20 15.62 0.01
C ALA A 145 6.72 15.82 0.21
N CYS A 146 7.13 16.56 1.24
CA CYS A 146 8.55 16.72 1.61
C CYS A 146 9.23 15.38 1.90
N GLN A 147 8.59 14.49 2.66
CA GLN A 147 9.11 13.15 2.91
C GLN A 147 9.28 12.34 1.62
N ILE A 148 8.37 12.49 0.66
CA ILE A 148 8.50 11.82 -0.64
C ILE A 148 9.70 12.38 -1.41
N PHE A 149 9.91 13.70 -1.41
CA PHE A 149 11.10 14.30 -2.02
C PHE A 149 12.40 13.76 -1.41
N GLU A 150 12.51 13.70 -0.08
CA GLU A 150 13.67 13.13 0.61
C GLU A 150 13.90 11.66 0.21
N GLN A 151 12.83 10.86 0.10
CA GLN A 151 12.95 9.47 -0.35
C GLN A 151 13.46 9.39 -1.80
N VAL A 152 12.97 10.25 -2.70
CA VAL A 152 13.43 10.31 -4.10
C VAL A 152 14.91 10.68 -4.16
N GLU A 153 15.34 11.66 -3.35
CA GLU A 153 16.74 12.05 -3.25
C GLU A 153 17.61 10.91 -2.72
N ASN A 154 17.24 10.29 -1.59
CA ASN A 154 17.99 9.17 -0.99
C ASN A 154 18.16 8.00 -1.95
N GLN A 155 17.16 7.71 -2.79
CA GLN A 155 17.27 6.65 -3.80
C GLN A 155 18.13 7.04 -5.00
N ALA A 156 18.25 8.34 -5.31
CA ALA A 156 19.03 8.80 -6.45
C ALA A 156 20.52 8.42 -6.31
N TRP A 157 21.03 8.33 -5.07
CA TRP A 157 22.42 7.95 -4.78
C TRP A 157 22.81 6.57 -5.29
N TYR A 158 21.87 5.62 -5.29
CA TYR A 158 22.13 4.25 -5.74
C TYR A 158 22.19 4.11 -7.26
N TYR A 159 21.83 5.16 -8.02
CA TYR A 159 21.72 5.13 -9.46
C TYR A 159 22.46 6.29 -10.13
N GLU A 160 23.76 6.11 -10.36
CA GLU A 160 24.66 7.15 -10.87
C GLU A 160 24.20 7.79 -12.20
N LEU A 161 23.59 7.00 -13.09
CA LEU A 161 23.04 7.45 -14.37
C LEU A 161 21.74 8.27 -14.21
N PHE A 162 20.93 7.95 -13.20
CA PHE A 162 19.59 8.51 -13.02
C PHE A 162 19.56 9.69 -12.05
N ARG A 163 20.59 9.85 -11.22
CA ARG A 163 20.65 10.91 -10.19
C ARG A 163 20.54 12.33 -10.74
N ARG A 164 20.89 12.56 -12.01
CA ARG A 164 20.83 13.89 -12.65
C ARG A 164 19.67 14.05 -13.64
N GLN A 165 18.79 13.06 -13.75
CA GLN A 165 17.75 13.04 -14.76
C GLN A 165 16.44 13.56 -14.18
N CYS A 166 15.93 14.65 -14.75
CA CYS A 166 14.69 15.29 -14.32
C CYS A 166 13.44 14.45 -14.59
N TYR A 167 13.41 13.65 -15.66
CA TYR A 167 12.32 12.68 -15.86
C TYR A 167 12.28 11.64 -14.73
N TRP A 168 13.44 11.16 -14.26
CA TRP A 168 13.53 10.15 -13.22
C TRP A 168 13.02 10.72 -11.90
N PHE A 169 13.42 11.95 -11.58
CA PHE A 169 12.92 12.70 -10.42
C PHE A 169 11.39 12.81 -10.45
N CYS A 170 10.81 13.36 -11.53
CA CYS A 170 9.38 13.58 -11.65
C CYS A 170 8.58 12.26 -11.61
N THR A 171 9.06 11.23 -12.31
CA THR A 171 8.39 9.93 -12.38
C THR A 171 8.40 9.21 -11.03
N ASN A 172 9.53 9.20 -10.33
CA ASN A 172 9.64 8.54 -9.03
C ASN A 172 8.90 9.30 -7.94
N PHE A 173 8.88 10.62 -8.01
CA PHE A 173 8.05 11.45 -7.13
C PHE A 173 6.57 11.09 -7.31
N LEU A 174 6.04 11.14 -8.54
CA LEU A 174 4.65 10.76 -8.82
C LEU A 174 4.34 9.33 -8.39
N LYS A 175 5.18 8.35 -8.76
CA LYS A 175 4.97 6.93 -8.40
C LYS A 175 4.84 6.72 -6.89
N ARG A 176 5.61 7.47 -6.09
CA ARG A 176 5.51 7.42 -4.63
C ARG A 176 4.25 8.10 -4.10
N VAL A 177 3.84 9.21 -4.71
CA VAL A 177 2.55 9.84 -4.34
C VAL A 177 1.41 8.88 -4.66
N GLU A 178 1.42 8.22 -5.82
CA GLU A 178 0.44 7.19 -6.19
C GLU A 178 0.41 6.06 -5.13
N GLY A 179 1.58 5.55 -4.73
CA GLY A 179 1.66 4.52 -3.68
C GLY A 179 1.17 4.99 -2.31
N LYS A 180 1.39 6.24 -1.93
CA LYS A 180 0.98 6.80 -0.63
C LYS A 180 -0.50 7.16 -0.57
N THR A 181 -1.06 7.62 -1.69
CA THR A 181 -2.45 8.06 -1.80
C THR A 181 -3.38 6.99 -2.35
N GLU A 182 -2.83 5.91 -2.91
CA GLU A 182 -3.55 4.88 -3.70
C GLU A 182 -4.34 5.46 -4.87
N LEU A 183 -3.98 6.67 -5.32
CA LEU A 183 -4.57 7.31 -6.49
C LEU A 183 -3.66 7.08 -7.68
N SER A 184 -4.25 6.70 -8.81
CA SER A 184 -3.51 6.56 -10.05
C SER A 184 -3.45 7.89 -10.78
N LYS A 185 -2.28 8.24 -11.33
CA LYS A 185 -2.14 9.42 -12.18
C LYS A 185 -2.91 9.21 -13.48
N ILE A 186 -3.42 10.31 -14.00
CA ILE A 186 -4.08 10.38 -15.30
C ILE A 186 -3.02 10.74 -16.32
N ALA A 187 -2.89 9.93 -17.37
CA ALA A 187 -1.96 10.20 -18.45
C ALA A 187 -2.38 11.48 -19.20
N GLY A 188 -1.41 12.38 -19.44
CA GLY A 188 -1.62 13.58 -20.25
C GLY A 188 -1.62 13.27 -21.75
N LYS A 189 -2.05 14.25 -22.56
CA LYS A 189 -2.11 14.15 -24.02
C LYS A 189 -0.76 13.79 -24.67
N HIS A 190 0.34 14.17 -24.03
CA HIS A 190 1.70 13.98 -24.53
C HIS A 190 2.50 13.01 -23.65
N ALA A 191 1.85 12.09 -22.94
CA ALA A 191 2.51 11.10 -22.09
C ALA A 191 3.53 10.24 -22.86
N ASP A 192 3.30 10.01 -24.16
CA ASP A 192 4.23 9.32 -25.07
C ASP A 192 5.58 10.02 -25.24
N ARG A 193 5.61 11.34 -25.02
CA ARG A 193 6.82 12.19 -25.12
C ARG A 193 7.65 12.24 -23.84
N GLN A 194 7.25 11.52 -22.80
CA GLN A 194 8.10 11.32 -21.63
C GLN A 194 9.46 10.74 -22.05
N GLY A 195 10.56 11.17 -21.43
CA GLY A 195 11.94 10.81 -21.79
C GLY A 195 12.12 9.38 -22.34
N THR A 196 12.43 9.27 -23.64
CA THR A 196 12.38 8.01 -24.40
C THR A 196 13.50 7.02 -24.05
N TYR A 197 14.55 7.47 -23.35
CA TYR A 197 15.62 6.59 -22.91
C TYR A 197 15.18 5.63 -21.78
N GLY A 198 14.12 5.95 -21.02
CA GLY A 198 13.52 5.01 -20.07
C GLY A 198 12.78 3.84 -20.72
N ARG A 199 12.30 3.99 -21.97
CA ARG A 199 11.55 2.93 -22.68
C ARG A 199 12.47 2.02 -23.49
N ILE A 200 13.56 2.57 -24.05
CA ILE A 200 14.52 1.84 -24.90
C ILE A 200 15.71 1.32 -24.07
N PHE A 201 16.22 2.10 -23.11
CA PHE A 201 17.24 1.64 -22.17
C PHE A 201 16.68 1.13 -20.84
N GLY A 202 15.41 1.35 -20.47
CA GLY A 202 14.79 0.55 -19.40
C GLY A 202 14.60 -0.93 -19.79
N ARG A 203 14.66 -1.23 -21.09
CA ARG A 203 14.75 -2.60 -21.62
C ARG A 203 16.19 -3.12 -21.82
N ARG A 204 17.22 -2.27 -21.77
CA ARG A 204 18.62 -2.64 -22.09
C ARG A 204 19.66 -2.32 -21.00
N ILE A 205 19.38 -1.37 -20.11
CA ILE A 205 20.12 -1.08 -18.88
C ILE A 205 19.32 -1.73 -17.77
N LYS A 206 19.90 -2.79 -17.21
CA LYS A 206 19.48 -3.54 -16.04
C LYS A 206 19.14 -2.63 -14.84
N VAL A 207 17.97 -2.01 -14.85
CA VAL A 207 17.21 -1.73 -13.64
C VAL A 207 16.33 -2.96 -13.48
N LEU A 208 16.86 -3.98 -12.79
CA LEU A 208 16.19 -5.22 -12.38
C LEU A 208 15.06 -5.67 -13.32
N GLU A 209 15.41 -6.54 -14.28
CA GLU A 209 14.51 -7.11 -15.28
C GLU A 209 13.14 -7.48 -14.69
N GLU A 210 12.09 -6.97 -15.35
CA GLU A 210 10.68 -7.21 -15.03
C GLU A 210 10.30 -8.70 -14.99
N ASP A 211 11.13 -9.63 -15.47
CA ASP A 211 10.81 -11.05 -15.45
C ASP A 211 11.10 -11.69 -14.09
N GLY A 212 12.12 -11.21 -13.36
CA GLY A 212 12.33 -11.60 -11.96
C GLY A 212 11.27 -11.01 -11.04
N VAL A 213 10.85 -9.76 -11.28
CA VAL A 213 9.78 -9.12 -10.48
C VAL A 213 8.39 -9.64 -10.88
N LYS A 214 8.12 -9.99 -12.14
CA LYS A 214 6.89 -10.69 -12.53
C LYS A 214 6.90 -12.14 -12.08
N SER A 215 8.05 -12.81 -12.05
CA SER A 215 8.20 -14.13 -11.43
C SER A 215 8.00 -14.04 -9.93
N ASP A 216 8.59 -13.06 -9.23
CA ASP A 216 8.41 -12.86 -7.80
C ASP A 216 6.99 -12.38 -7.46
N ILE A 217 6.36 -11.55 -8.29
CA ILE A 217 4.96 -11.14 -8.12
C ILE A 217 4.02 -12.29 -8.45
N ARG A 218 4.31 -13.11 -9.48
CA ARG A 218 3.53 -14.33 -9.76
C ARG A 218 3.74 -15.36 -8.66
N GLU A 219 4.97 -15.65 -8.27
CA GLU A 219 5.32 -16.57 -7.18
C GLU A 219 4.78 -16.08 -5.84
N ARG A 220 4.76 -14.77 -5.58
CA ARG A 220 4.11 -14.19 -4.40
C ARG A 220 2.59 -14.22 -4.49
N ASN A 221 1.99 -13.97 -5.65
CA ASN A 221 0.54 -14.09 -5.85
C ASN A 221 0.08 -15.55 -5.82
N ASP A 222 0.88 -16.47 -6.34
CA ASP A 222 0.63 -17.90 -6.35
C ASP A 222 0.84 -18.46 -4.95
N ARG A 223 1.89 -18.04 -4.22
CA ARG A 223 2.03 -18.33 -2.78
C ARG A 223 0.92 -17.72 -1.94
N GLN A 224 0.46 -16.51 -2.24
CA GLN A 224 -0.69 -15.90 -1.54
C GLN A 224 -2.00 -16.60 -1.88
N LYS A 225 -2.19 -17.06 -3.12
CA LYS A 225 -3.34 -17.89 -3.51
C LYS A 225 -3.29 -19.27 -2.87
N ASP A 226 -2.11 -19.90 -2.81
CA ASP A 226 -1.92 -21.19 -2.17
C ASP A 226 -2.06 -21.09 -0.66
N GLN A 227 -1.60 -19.99 -0.04
CA GLN A 227 -1.85 -19.71 1.38
C GLN A 227 -3.32 -19.42 1.64
N ALA A 228 -3.98 -18.59 0.81
CA ALA A 228 -5.41 -18.33 0.94
C ALA A 228 -6.23 -19.61 0.74
N LYS A 229 -5.85 -20.46 -0.19
CA LYS A 229 -6.50 -21.75 -0.45
C LYS A 229 -6.24 -22.76 0.65
N LYS A 230 -5.01 -22.84 1.19
CA LYS A 230 -4.71 -23.65 2.38
C LYS A 230 -5.50 -23.18 3.58
N GLN A 231 -5.61 -21.86 3.76
CA GLN A 231 -6.35 -21.28 4.87
C GLN A 231 -7.86 -21.49 4.71
N GLU A 232 -8.38 -21.43 3.48
CA GLU A 232 -9.77 -21.80 3.15
C GLU A 232 -10.02 -23.30 3.34
N ASP A 233 -9.07 -24.17 2.96
CA ASP A 233 -9.14 -25.62 3.19
C ASP A 233 -9.02 -25.98 4.68
N GLU A 234 -8.16 -25.30 5.44
CA GLU A 234 -8.02 -25.43 6.90
C GLU A 234 -9.25 -24.90 7.63
N ASP A 235 -9.82 -23.77 7.20
CA ASP A 235 -11.08 -23.24 7.72
C ASP A 235 -12.24 -24.19 7.40
N ARG A 236 -12.26 -24.78 6.21
CA ARG A 236 -13.27 -25.76 5.79
C ARG A 236 -13.15 -27.08 6.54
N GLU A 237 -11.93 -27.59 6.77
CA GLU A 237 -11.70 -28.74 7.65
C GLU A 237 -12.06 -28.41 9.09
N GLY A 238 -11.70 -27.23 9.59
CA GLY A 238 -12.08 -26.74 10.91
C GLY A 238 -13.60 -26.66 11.07
N MET A 239 -14.32 -26.20 10.04
CA MET A 239 -15.78 -26.14 10.03
C MET A 239 -16.40 -27.54 9.97
N LYS A 240 -15.81 -28.46 9.17
CA LYS A 240 -16.22 -29.86 9.10
C LYS A 240 -16.02 -30.58 10.43
N ASN A 241 -14.88 -30.38 11.09
CA ASN A 241 -14.60 -30.95 12.40
C ASN A 241 -15.55 -30.40 13.46
N LYS A 242 -15.80 -29.08 13.48
CA LYS A 242 -16.82 -28.48 14.36
C LYS A 242 -18.21 -29.03 14.10
N MET A 243 -18.57 -29.29 12.85
CA MET A 243 -19.86 -29.88 12.48
C MET A 243 -19.95 -31.35 12.91
N VAL A 244 -18.88 -32.12 12.76
CA VAL A 244 -18.80 -33.52 13.23
C VAL A 244 -18.87 -33.57 14.75
N ASP A 245 -18.13 -32.73 15.46
CA ASP A 245 -18.18 -32.62 16.92
C ASP A 245 -19.57 -32.21 17.41
N ALA A 246 -20.23 -31.26 16.72
CA ALA A 246 -21.59 -30.87 17.04
C ALA A 246 -22.60 -32.01 16.80
N MET A 247 -22.40 -32.81 15.75
CA MET A 247 -23.20 -34.01 15.50
C MET A 247 -22.96 -35.08 16.57
N GLN A 248 -21.71 -35.35 16.94
CA GLN A 248 -21.37 -36.32 17.99
C GLN A 248 -21.90 -35.89 19.35
N ARG A 249 -21.83 -34.60 19.70
CA ARG A 249 -22.44 -34.06 20.92
C ARG A 249 -23.95 -34.23 20.91
N ARG A 250 -24.62 -33.91 19.79
CA ARG A 250 -26.07 -34.16 19.65
C ARG A 250 -26.41 -35.64 19.79
N GLU A 251 -25.61 -36.53 19.22
CA GLU A 251 -25.82 -37.98 19.32
C GLU A 251 -25.61 -38.46 20.76
N GLN A 252 -24.60 -37.96 21.46
CA GLN A 252 -24.36 -38.24 22.88
C GLN A 252 -25.48 -37.69 23.77
N GLU A 253 -25.95 -36.46 23.52
CA GLU A 253 -27.11 -35.88 24.20
C GLU A 253 -28.37 -36.71 23.95
N ARG A 254 -28.57 -37.19 22.72
CA ARG A 254 -29.68 -38.07 22.36
C ARG A 254 -29.59 -39.44 23.04
N LEU A 255 -28.39 -40.03 23.10
CA LEU A 255 -28.16 -41.29 23.81
C LEU A 255 -28.35 -41.13 25.31
N ALA A 256 -27.84 -40.05 25.91
CA ALA A 256 -28.05 -39.73 27.32
C ALA A 256 -29.54 -39.48 27.64
N ALA A 257 -30.27 -38.82 26.73
CA ALA A 257 -31.72 -38.65 26.84
C ALA A 257 -32.45 -40.01 26.74
N LEU A 258 -32.05 -40.89 25.82
CA LEU A 258 -32.62 -42.24 25.72
C LEU A 258 -32.29 -43.08 26.95
N GLU A 259 -31.10 -42.95 27.53
CA GLU A 259 -30.67 -43.69 28.71
C GLU A 259 -31.40 -43.22 29.97
N THR A 260 -31.57 -41.91 30.15
CA THR A 260 -32.43 -41.36 31.22
C THR A 260 -33.88 -41.79 31.05
N THR A 261 -34.41 -41.77 29.83
CA THR A 261 -35.77 -42.27 29.53
C THR A 261 -35.88 -43.77 29.83
N ARG A 262 -34.86 -44.56 29.47
CA ARG A 262 -34.80 -45.99 29.79
C ARG A 262 -34.76 -46.23 31.28
N GLN A 263 -33.92 -45.50 32.04
CA GLN A 263 -33.85 -45.60 33.49
C GLN A 263 -35.17 -45.18 34.17
N ALA A 264 -35.90 -44.21 33.61
CA ALA A 264 -37.22 -43.83 34.10
C ALA A 264 -38.30 -44.88 33.82
N ILE A 265 -38.23 -45.57 32.66
CA ILE A 265 -39.21 -46.58 32.25
C ILE A 265 -38.91 -47.97 32.83
N GLN A 266 -37.64 -48.29 33.10
CA GLN A 266 -37.21 -49.62 33.55
C GLN A 266 -37.90 -50.09 34.85
N PRO A 267 -38.13 -49.25 35.88
CA PRO A 267 -38.92 -49.62 37.05
C PRO A 267 -40.39 -49.92 36.70
N MET A 268 -40.97 -49.19 35.75
CA MET A 268 -42.34 -49.45 35.28
C MET A 268 -42.43 -50.78 34.52
N LEU A 269 -41.43 -51.11 33.70
CA LEU A 269 -41.37 -52.42 33.03
C LEU A 269 -41.17 -53.58 34.02
N ILE A 270 -40.25 -53.43 34.98
CA ILE A 270 -40.00 -54.45 36.02
C ILE A 270 -41.26 -54.65 36.88
N THR A 271 -41.98 -53.59 37.22
CA THR A 271 -43.25 -53.73 37.95
C THR A 271 -44.34 -54.38 37.12
N THR A 272 -44.41 -54.15 35.80
CA THR A 272 -45.35 -54.90 34.94
C THR A 272 -44.98 -56.38 34.78
N GLN A 273 -43.69 -56.71 34.63
CA GLN A 273 -43.23 -58.10 34.55
C GLN A 273 -43.38 -58.82 35.89
N ALA A 274 -42.97 -58.21 36.99
CA ALA A 274 -43.16 -58.76 38.33
C ALA A 274 -44.65 -58.91 38.68
N ARG A 275 -45.51 -58.02 38.18
CA ARG A 275 -46.97 -58.15 38.32
C ARG A 275 -47.53 -59.29 37.48
N GLN A 276 -47.06 -59.47 36.24
CA GLN A 276 -47.41 -60.64 35.42
C GLN A 276 -46.91 -61.94 36.04
N GLU A 277 -45.69 -61.99 36.58
CA GLU A 277 -45.15 -63.16 37.26
C GLU A 277 -45.90 -63.46 38.56
N ALA A 278 -46.27 -62.43 39.33
CA ALA A 278 -47.12 -62.57 40.51
C ALA A 278 -48.53 -63.05 40.15
N GLU A 279 -49.11 -62.57 39.05
CA GLU A 279 -50.40 -63.07 38.53
C GLU A 279 -50.27 -64.54 38.11
N VAL A 280 -49.23 -64.92 37.36
CA VAL A 280 -48.99 -66.32 36.96
C VAL A 280 -48.78 -67.23 38.19
N LEU A 281 -48.06 -66.76 39.21
CA LEU A 281 -47.89 -67.48 40.47
C LEU A 281 -49.19 -67.58 41.27
N ALA A 282 -50.00 -66.51 41.29
CA ALA A 282 -51.32 -66.52 41.92
C ALA A 282 -52.27 -67.50 41.20
N TRP A 283 -52.29 -67.51 39.87
CA TRP A 283 -53.03 -68.48 39.07
C TRP A 283 -52.56 -69.92 39.34
N ARG A 284 -51.25 -70.17 39.37
CA ARG A 284 -50.70 -71.49 39.70
C ARG A 284 -51.05 -71.93 41.12
N SER A 285 -51.03 -71.01 42.09
CA SER A 285 -51.43 -71.25 43.48
C SER A 285 -52.94 -71.52 43.62
N MET A 286 -53.76 -70.82 42.84
CA MET A 286 -55.21 -71.01 42.83
C MET A 286 -55.56 -72.37 42.20
N PHE A 287 -54.92 -72.72 41.09
CA PHE A 287 -55.04 -74.05 40.47
C PHE A 287 -54.55 -75.16 41.39
N SER A 288 -53.42 -75.01 42.10
CA SER A 288 -52.95 -76.03 43.03
C SER A 288 -53.89 -76.21 44.21
N ARG A 289 -54.56 -75.16 44.70
CA ARG A 289 -55.63 -75.27 45.71
C ARG A 289 -56.89 -75.97 45.19
N ILE A 290 -57.25 -75.78 43.93
CA ILE A 290 -58.40 -76.45 43.30
C ILE A 290 -58.10 -77.93 43.07
N VAL A 291 -56.87 -78.28 42.66
CA VAL A 291 -56.45 -79.67 42.41
C VAL A 291 -56.13 -80.42 43.71
N ALA A 292 -55.68 -79.72 44.76
CA ALA A 292 -55.38 -80.30 46.07
C ALA A 292 -56.59 -80.38 47.02
N GLN A 293 -57.81 -80.09 46.57
CA GLN A 293 -58.99 -80.44 47.35
C GLN A 293 -59.12 -81.97 47.39
N PRO A 294 -58.98 -82.61 48.56
CA PRO A 294 -59.34 -84.02 48.68
C PRO A 294 -60.83 -84.12 48.38
N ARG A 295 -61.19 -85.04 47.46
CA ARG A 295 -62.57 -85.51 47.36
C ARG A 295 -62.97 -85.98 48.76
N SER A 296 -63.90 -85.26 49.38
CA SER A 296 -64.56 -85.71 50.59
C SER A 296 -65.46 -86.89 50.23
N THR A 297 -64.91 -88.10 50.32
CA THR A 297 -65.61 -89.37 50.48
C THR A 297 -64.70 -90.33 51.22
#